data_AF-A0A661I0P3-F1
#
_entry.id   AF-A0A661I0P3-F1
#
_cell.length_a   1.000
_cell.length_b   1.000
_cell.length_c   1.000
_cell.angle_alpha   90.00
_cell.angle_beta   90.00
_cell.angle_gamma   90.00
#
_symmetry.space_group_name_H-M   'P 1'
#
loop_
_entity.id
_entity.type
_entity.pdbx_description
1 polymer ?
#
loop_
_entity_poly.entity_id
_entity_poly.type
_entity_poly.pdbx_seq_one_letter_code
_entity_poly.pdbx_strand_id
1 'polypeptide(L)' 'MEVMILTGSVIFFSILVILKGIKIVPQNDICIVERLGKYNCELHGGLNIIIPF' A
#
# COMPACT_ATOMS: atom_id res chain seq x y z
N MET A 1 -2.02 -0.04 -31.21
CA MET A 1 -1.74 -1.21 -30.35
C MET A 1 -0.85 -0.83 -29.18
N GLU A 2 0.26 -0.12 -29.41
CA GLU A 2 1.18 0.31 -28.36
C GLU A 2 0.54 1.17 -27.25
N VAL A 3 -0.21 2.22 -27.62
CA VAL A 3 -0.87 3.10 -26.62
C VAL A 3 -1.85 2.33 -25.73
N MET A 4 -2.57 1.36 -26.29
CA MET A 4 -3.52 0.54 -25.53
C MET A 4 -2.80 -0.39 -24.54
N ILE A 5 -1.65 -0.95 -24.95
CA ILE A 5 -0.81 -1.78 -24.08
C ILE A 5 -0.22 -0.93 -22.95
N LEU A 6 0.27 0.27 -23.27
CA LEU A 6 0.90 1.18 -22.31
C LEU A 6 -0.12 1.65 -21.26
N THR A 7 -1.31 2.09 -21.70
CA THR A 7 -2.41 2.47 -20.79
C THR A 7 -2.86 1.28 -19.94
N GLY A 8 -3.01 0.09 -20.54
CA GLY A 8 -3.39 -1.12 -19.80
C GLY A 8 -2.36 -1.51 -18.72
N SER A 9 -1.07 -1.39 -19.03
CA SER A 9 0.02 -1.67 -18.08
C SER A 9 0.02 -0.70 -16.90
N VAL A 10 -0.16 0.60 -17.16
CA VAL A 10 -0.21 1.62 -16.09
C VAL A 10 -1.41 1.39 -15.17
N ILE A 11 -2.58 1.10 -15.72
CA ILE A 11 -3.79 0.81 -14.92
C ILE A 11 -3.57 -0.44 -14.06
N PHE A 12 -3.08 -1.52 -14.67
CA PHE A 12 -2.79 -2.76 -13.97
C PHE A 12 -1.81 -2.54 -12.81
N PHE A 13 -0.70 -1.83 -13.06
CA PHE A 13 0.28 -1.53 -12.03
C PHE A 13 -0.32 -0.68 -10.91
N SER A 14 -1.11 0.35 -11.25
CA SER A 14 -1.77 1.23 -10.28
C SER A 14 -2.69 0.43 -9.35
N ILE A 15 -3.47 -0.51 -9.89
CA ILE A 15 -4.32 -1.40 -9.09
C ILE A 15 -3.48 -2.27 -8.14
N LEU A 16 -2.37 -2.84 -8.62
CA LEU A 16 -1.48 -3.63 -7.77
C LEU A 16 -0.90 -2.82 -6.60
N VAL A 17 -0.53 -1.55 -6.85
CA VAL A 17 -0.03 -0.67 -5.79
C VAL A 17 -1.11 -0.40 -4.74
N ILE A 18 -2.34 -0.10 -5.16
CA ILE A 18 -3.45 0.16 -4.25
C ILE A 18 -3.76 -1.07 -3.40
N LEU A 19 -3.87 -2.24 -4.02
CA LEU A 19 -4.16 -3.49 -3.32
C LEU A 19 -3.08 -3.84 -2.27
N LYS A 20 -1.80 -3.61 -2.60
CA LYS A 20 -0.70 -3.79 -1.66
C LYS A 20 -0.68 -2.76 -0.53
N GLY A 21 -1.29 -1.60 -0.74
CA GLY A 21 -1.35 -0.53 0.25
C GLY A 21 -2.42 -0.74 1.33
N ILE A 22 -3.41 -1.60 1.10
CA ILE A 22 -4.46 -1.84 2.09
C ILE A 22 -3.95 -2.79 3.16
N LYS A 23 -3.84 -2.31 4.40
CA LYS A 23 -3.43 -3.09 5.56
C LYS A 23 -4.50 -3.04 6.65
N ILE A 24 -5.00 -4.19 7.04
CA ILE A 24 -5.97 -4.33 8.13
C ILE A 24 -5.20 -4.71 9.39
N VAL A 25 -5.32 -3.88 10.43
CA VAL A 25 -4.68 -4.10 11.73
C VAL A 25 -5.76 -4.51 12.74
N PRO A 26 -5.52 -5.53 13.59
CA PRO A 26 -6.45 -5.89 14.65
C PRO A 26 -6.70 -4.72 15.62
N GLN A 27 -7.90 -4.62 16.18
CA GLN A 27 -8.27 -3.49 17.07
C GLN A 27 -7.49 -3.44 18.39
N ASN A 28 -6.88 -4.54 18.81
CA ASN A 28 -6.09 -4.65 20.04
C ASN A 28 -4.58 -4.42 19.83
N ASP A 29 -4.15 -4.28 18.58
CA ASP A 29 -2.73 -4.19 18.22
C ASP A 29 -2.45 -2.86 17.50
N ILE A 30 -1.17 -2.44 17.58
CA ILE A 30 -0.64 -1.33 16.80
C ILE A 30 0.50 -1.88 15.93
N CYS A 31 0.47 -1.56 14.64
CA CYS A 31 1.54 -1.96 13.72
C CYS A 31 2.43 -0.74 13.44
N ILE A 32 3.70 -0.81 13.85
CA ILE A 32 4.68 0.23 13.55
C ILE A 32 5.25 -0.02 12.15
N VAL A 33 5.22 1.02 11.32
CA VAL A 33 5.82 1.02 9.99
C VAL A 33 7.14 1.75 10.06
N GLU A 34 8.19 1.09 9.59
CA GLU A 34 9.53 1.63 9.48
C GLU A 34 9.93 1.75 8.00
N ARG A 35 10.78 2.74 7.68
CA ARG A 35 11.36 2.93 6.35
C ARG A 35 12.85 3.19 6.50
N LEU A 36 13.67 2.41 5.77
CA LEU A 36 15.13 2.55 5.79
C LEU A 36 15.72 2.51 7.22
N GLY A 37 15.14 1.68 8.10
CA GLY A 37 15.57 1.55 9.50
C GLY A 37 15.18 2.74 10.39
N LYS A 38 14.28 3.61 9.95
CA LYS A 38 13.73 4.72 10.74
C LYS A 38 12.24 4.54 10.94
N TYR A 39 11.73 4.93 12.10
CA TYR A 39 10.30 5.07 12.35
C TYR A 39 9.66 5.98 11.29
N ASN A 40 8.54 5.53 10.71
CA ASN A 40 7.77 6.31 9.75
C ASN A 40 6.39 6.67 10.29
N CYS A 41 5.63 5.68 10.77
CA CYS A 41 4.30 5.90 11.35
C CYS A 41 3.80 4.68 12.13
N GLU A 42 2.73 4.90 12.90
CA GLU A 42 1.94 3.85 13.55
C GLU A 42 0.62 3.62 12.82
N LEU A 43 0.21 2.37 12.73
CA LEU A 43 -1.09 1.95 12.20
C LEU A 43 -1.93 1.44 13.37
N HIS A 44 -3.02 2.14 13.64
CA HIS A 44 -3.98 1.73 14.65
C HIS A 44 -4.93 0.66 14.12
N GLY A 45 -5.65 0.03 15.04
CA GLY A 45 -6.70 -0.94 14.72
C GLY A 45 -7.69 -0.46 13.65
N GLY A 46 -7.95 -1.32 12.67
CA GLY A 46 -8.86 -1.05 11.56
C GLY A 46 -8.19 -1.08 10.20
N LEU A 47 -8.84 -0.45 9.22
CA LEU A 47 -8.35 -0.36 7.85
C LEU A 47 -7.39 0.81 7.74
N ASN A 48 -6.17 0.51 7.33
CA ASN A 48 -5.14 1.49 7.06
C ASN A 48 -4.70 1.42 5.60
N ILE A 49 -4.37 2.57 5.02
CA ILE A 49 -3.78 2.67 3.69
C ILE A 49 -2.34 3.13 3.85
N ILE A 50 -1.42 2.29 3.39
CA ILE A 50 0.02 2.56 3.37
C ILE A 50 0.53 2.56 1.94
N ILE A 51 1.63 3.27 1.70
CA ILE A 51 2.38 3.11 0.45
C ILE A 51 3.30 1.89 0.64
N PRO A 52 3.11 0.79 -0.10
CA PRO A 52 3.77 -0.48 0.20
C PRO A 52 5.27 -0.52 -0.17
N PHE A 53 5.77 0.46 -0.93
CA PHE A 53 7.17 0.60 -1.34
C PHE A 53 7.79 1.82 -0.67
#